data_AF-A0A645H658-F1
#
_entry.id   AF-A0A645H658-F1
#
_cell.length_a   1.000
_cell.length_b   1.000
_cell.length_c   1.000
_cell.angle_alpha   90.00
_cell.angle_beta   90.00
_cell.angle_gamma   90.00
#
_symmetry.space_group_name_H-M   'P 1'
#
loop_
_entity.id
_entity.type
_entity.pdbx_description
1 polymer ?
#
loop_
_entity_poly.entity_id
_entity_poly.type
_entity_poly.pdbx_seq_one_letter_code
_entity_poly.pdbx_strand_id
1 'polypeptide(L)' 'MIGSTMYLVGKEERTGKFVENASPCSLCKRFIINSGIDKVVIRDTKEEFREILVNQWIDNDDSLAGDGSY' A
#
# COMPACT_ATOMS: atom_id res chain seq x y z
N MET A 1 8.30 12.50 0.47
CA MET A 1 7.09 12.72 -0.35
C MET A 1 5.92 13.07 0.58
N ILE A 2 6.15 14.07 1.44
CA ILE A 2 5.29 14.33 2.59
C ILE A 2 3.94 14.92 2.13
N GLY A 3 2.83 14.40 2.65
CA GLY A 3 1.47 14.79 2.26
C GLY A 3 1.08 14.41 0.83
N SER A 4 1.90 13.63 0.12
CA SER A 4 1.64 13.32 -1.28
C SER A 4 0.63 12.17 -1.46
N THR A 5 0.06 12.07 -2.66
CA THR A 5 -0.68 10.90 -3.12
C THR A 5 0.18 10.08 -4.08
N MET A 6 0.38 8.80 -3.78
CA MET A 6 1.12 7.86 -4.62
C MET A 6 0.16 7.05 -5.48
N TYR A 7 0.45 6.90 -6.77
CA TYR A 7 -0.27 6.01 -7.67
C TYR A 7 0.53 4.73 -7.89
N LEU A 8 -0.10 3.58 -7.69
CA LEU A 8 0.54 2.26 -7.78
C LEU A 8 -0.22 1.37 -8.76
N VAL A 9 0.53 0.67 -9.61
CA VAL A 9 0.00 -0.36 -10.50
C VAL A 9 1.01 -1.48 -10.61
N GLY A 10 0.55 -2.72 -10.49
CA GLY A 10 1.34 -3.92 -10.80
C GLY A 10 0.98 -4.44 -12.18
N LYS A 11 1.97 -4.88 -12.95
CA LYS A 11 1.75 -5.63 -14.20
C LYS A 11 2.57 -6.92 -14.18
N GLU A 12 1.92 -8.02 -14.53
CA GLU A 12 2.55 -9.32 -14.70
C GLU A 12 3.40 -9.31 -15.97
N GLU A 13 4.73 -9.42 -15.85
CA GLU A 13 5.65 -9.29 -16.98
C GLU A 13 5.33 -10.25 -18.13
N ARG A 14 5.01 -11.51 -17.79
CA ARG A 14 4.73 -12.56 -18.77
C ARG A 14 3.46 -12.32 -19.59
N THR A 15 2.45 -11.63 -19.03
CA THR A 15 1.11 -11.54 -19.63
C THR A 15 0.68 -10.11 -19.94
N GLY A 16 1.36 -9.11 -19.39
CA GLY A 16 0.98 -7.70 -19.44
C GLY A 16 -0.31 -7.36 -18.68
N LYS A 17 -0.95 -8.34 -18.04
CA LYS A 17 -2.17 -8.14 -17.25
C LYS A 17 -1.85 -7.41 -15.95
N PHE A 18 -2.84 -6.75 -15.38
CA PHE A 18 -2.70 -6.15 -14.05
C PHE A 18 -2.55 -7.25 -12.99
N VAL A 19 -1.72 -6.98 -11.98
CA VAL A 19 -1.57 -7.86 -10.82
C VAL A 19 -2.87 -7.80 -10.01
N GLU A 20 -3.51 -8.95 -9.83
CA GLU A 20 -4.73 -9.06 -9.03
C GLU A 20 -4.43 -8.75 -7.56
N ASN A 21 -5.31 -7.96 -6.93
CA ASN A 21 -5.15 -7.53 -5.53
C ASN A 21 -3.78 -6.92 -5.22
N ALA A 22 -3.24 -6.13 -6.16
CA ALA A 22 -1.97 -5.46 -5.98
C ALA A 22 -1.94 -4.71 -4.63
N SER A 23 -0.88 -4.96 -3.86
CA SER A 23 -0.64 -4.31 -2.57
C SER A 23 0.87 -4.24 -2.34
N PRO A 24 1.39 -3.17 -1.72
CA PRO A 24 2.77 -3.16 -1.26
C PRO A 24 2.98 -4.28 -0.23
N CYS A 25 4.14 -4.94 -0.28
CA CYS A 25 4.58 -5.84 0.80
C CYS A 25 4.91 -5.05 2.07
N SER A 26 5.15 -5.74 3.19
CA SER A 26 5.42 -5.10 4.49
C SER A 26 6.60 -4.12 4.46
N LEU A 27 7.66 -4.45 3.73
CA LEU A 27 8.81 -3.56 3.55
C LEU A 27 8.42 -2.28 2.81
N CYS A 28 7.74 -2.41 1.66
CA CYS A 28 7.29 -1.26 0.87
C CYS A 28 6.28 -0.39 1.64
N LYS A 29 5.35 -1.00 2.41
CA LYS A 29 4.43 -0.25 3.29
C LYS A 29 5.21 0.61 4.28
N ARG A 30 6.25 0.06 4.91
CA ARG A 30 7.11 0.82 5.84
C ARG A 30 7.83 1.99 5.16
N PHE A 31 8.34 1.78 3.94
CA PHE A 31 8.94 2.86 3.16
C PHE A 31 7.94 3.96 2.79
N ILE A 32 6.71 3.59 2.41
CA ILE A 32 5.65 4.54 2.07
C ILE A 32 5.28 5.38 3.29
N ILE A 33 5.09 4.74 4.45
CA ILE A 33 4.82 5.40 5.74
C ILE A 33 5.96 6.38 6.08
N ASN A 34 7.20 5.91 6.10
CA ASN A 34 8.37 6.73 6.46
C ASN A 34 8.61 7.91 5.48
N SER A 35 8.13 7.79 4.24
CA SER A 35 8.22 8.85 3.23
C SER A 35 7.21 9.98 3.43
N GLY A 36 6.28 9.81 4.38
CA GLY A 36 5.21 10.75 4.71
C GLY A 36 4.10 10.80 3.67
N ILE A 37 3.92 9.75 2.87
CA ILE A 37 2.83 9.68 1.87
C ILE A 37 1.50 9.57 2.63
N ASP A 38 0.49 10.33 2.20
CA ASP A 38 -0.81 10.39 2.87
C ASP A 38 -1.80 9.35 2.31
N LYS A 39 -1.76 9.14 0.99
CA LYS A 39 -2.69 8.27 0.28
C LYS A 39 -2.01 7.46 -0.81
N VAL A 40 -2.44 6.21 -0.98
CA VAL A 40 -2.05 5.35 -2.10
C VAL A 40 -3.27 4.99 -2.93
N VAL A 41 -3.23 5.30 -4.23
CA VAL A 41 -4.25 4.94 -5.22
C VAL A 41 -3.72 3.76 -6.02
N ILE A 42 -4.34 2.60 -5.87
CA ILE A 42 -3.97 1.35 -6.53
C ILE A 42 -4.91 1.11 -7.71
N ARG A 43 -4.35 0.84 -8.89
CA ARG A 43 -5.12 0.48 -10.08
C ARG A 43 -5.31 -1.04 -10.16
N ASP A 44 -6.55 -1.50 -10.13
CA ASP A 44 -6.89 -2.92 -10.25
C ASP A 44 -7.27 -3.29 -11.69
N THR A 45 -8.01 -2.41 -12.38
CA THR A 45 -8.39 -2.61 -13.78
C THR A 45 -8.13 -1.36 -14.62
N LYS A 46 -8.62 -1.34 -15.87
CA LYS A 46 -8.47 -0.13 -16.70
C LYS A 46 -9.24 1.06 -16.14
N GLU A 47 -10.34 0.80 -15.44
CA GLU A 47 -11.31 1.81 -15.01
C GLU A 47 -11.51 1.84 -13.49
N GLU A 48 -11.08 0.79 -12.78
CA GLU A 48 -11.27 0.67 -11.33
C GLU A 48 -9.98 0.90 -10.55
N PHE A 49 -10.12 1.64 -9.46
CA PHE A 49 -9.05 2.03 -8.56
C PHE A 49 -9.50 1.90 -7.11
N ARG A 50 -8.59 1.47 -6.24
CA ARG A 50 -8.76 1.48 -4.78
C ARG A 50 -7.92 2.57 -4.18
N GLU A 51 -8.51 3.33 -3.26
CA GLU A 51 -7.79 4.34 -2.47
C GLU A 51 -7.58 3.83 -1.05
N ILE A 52 -6.36 3.98 -0.56
CA ILE A 52 -5.98 3.57 0.80
C ILE A 52 -5.29 4.75 1.47
N LEU A 53 -5.82 5.17 2.61
CA LEU A 53 -5.15 6.15 3.46
C LEU A 53 -4.00 5.45 4.18
N VAL A 54 -2.80 6.03 4.13
CA VAL A 54 -1.60 5.41 4.73
C VAL A 54 -1.75 5.27 6.24
N ASN A 55 -2.49 6.17 6.90
CA ASN A 55 -2.83 6.03 8.32
C ASN A 55 -3.51 4.71 8.66
N GLN A 56 -4.33 4.13 7.76
CA GLN A 56 -4.97 2.84 8.01
C GLN A 56 -3.94 1.70 8.16
N TRP A 57 -2.76 1.81 7.55
CA TRP A 57 -1.70 0.82 7.75
C TRP A 57 -0.98 0.99 9.09
N ILE A 58 -0.97 2.20 9.63
CA ILE A 58 -0.40 2.48 10.94
C ILE A 58 -1.37 1.97 12.00
N ASP A 59 -2.65 2.36 11.90
CA ASP A 59 -3.68 2.00 12.90
C ASP A 59 -3.92 0.49 12.99
N ASN A 60 -3.72 -0.23 11.88
CA ASN A 60 -3.88 -1.69 11.79
C ASN A 60 -2.54 -2.41 11.61
N ASP A 61 -1.42 -1.83 12.05
CA ASP A 61 -0.13 -2.51 12.02
C ASP A 61 -0.14 -3.65 13.05
N ASP A 62 0.01 -4.89 12.57
CA ASP A 62 -0.01 -6.10 13.42
C ASP A 62 1.04 -6.05 14.56
N SER A 63 2.13 -5.28 14.41
CA SER A 63 3.13 -5.11 15.46
C SER A 63 2.67 -4.23 16.63
N LEU A 64 1.57 -3.46 16.47
CA LEU A 64 0.98 -2.67 17.54
C LEU A 64 0.09 -3.52 18.46
N ALA A 65 -0.43 -4.64 17.95
CA ALA A 65 -1.10 -5.66 18.75
C ALA A 65 -0.04 -6.53 19.44
N GLY A 66 0.72 -5.95 20.36
CA GLY A 66 1.67 -6.70 21.17
C GLY A 66 0.96 -7.85 21.88
N ASP A 67 1.54 -9.05 21.86
CA ASP A 67 1.08 -10.20 22.64
C ASP A 67 1.34 -10.04 24.16
N GLY A 68 1.79 -8.86 24.58
CA GLY A 68 2.16 -8.56 25.96
C GLY A 68 3.39 -9.32 26.45
N SER A 69 4.12 -10.02 25.57
CA SER A 69 5.33 -10.74 25.96
C SER A 69 6.57 -9.82 25.90
N TYR A 70 6.73 -9.06 26.97
CA TYR A 70 8.04 -8.64 27.49
C TYR A 70 8.22 -9.26 28.88
#